data_AF-A0A6I9NQW9-F1
#
_entry.id   AF-A0A6I9NQW9-F1
#
_cell.length_a   1.000
_cell.length_b   1.000
_cell.length_c   1.000
_cell.angle_alpha   90.00
_cell.angle_beta   90.00
_cell.angle_gamma   90.00
#
_symmetry.space_group_name_H-M   'P 1'
#
loop_
_entity.id
_entity.type
_entity.pdbx_description
1 polymer ?
#
loop_
_entity_poly.entity_id
_entity_poly.type
_entity_poly.pdbx_seq_one_letter_code
_entity_poly.pdbx_strand_id
1 'polypeptide(L)'
;MVFVFSMLYGGQQTGAPKGNKAINCGQGQQNVNNKTVYLAVGRSGKESVVLQLRLQQRRTREQLVDQGIMPSLKSPAAFHGQIRSLERARTENFLKHKIRSRPERAELIRMHILQETGAEPSLQATQMRLKRARLADNLNEMISQRPGPMELVEKNILPVDSSVKQAIIGERTVMIAFRAFLP
;
A
#
# COMPACT_ATOMS: atom_id res chain seq x y z
N MET A 1 15.44 -5.58 16.74
CA MET A 1 16.31 -4.62 16.03
C MET A 1 15.40 -3.67 15.26
N VAL A 2 14.82 -2.61 15.82
CA VAL A 2 15.37 -1.41 16.47
C VAL A 2 16.27 -0.58 15.54
N PHE A 3 15.67 0.49 14.96
CA PHE A 3 16.23 1.82 14.61
C PHE A 3 17.16 1.90 13.36
N VAL A 4 17.23 2.95 12.52
CA VAL A 4 16.90 4.39 12.58
C VAL A 4 16.67 4.91 11.14
N PHE A 5 15.61 5.67 10.86
CA PHE A 5 15.76 6.90 10.07
C PHE A 5 14.67 7.89 10.50
N SER A 6 15.01 8.61 11.57
CA SER A 6 14.21 9.70 12.12
C SER A 6 14.65 11.01 11.49
N MET A 7 13.65 11.78 11.04
CA MET A 7 13.56 13.24 11.12
C MET A 7 14.65 14.10 10.45
N LEU A 8 14.23 14.90 9.46
CA LEU A 8 14.49 16.35 9.51
C LEU A 8 13.34 17.12 8.85
N TYR A 9 12.47 17.66 9.72
CA TYR A 9 11.49 18.75 9.60
C TYR A 9 10.30 18.68 8.64
N GLY A 10 9.11 18.63 9.26
CA GLY A 10 7.82 18.98 8.68
C GLY A 10 6.67 18.51 9.58
N GLY A 11 6.44 19.22 10.68
CA GLY A 11 5.59 18.79 11.79
C GLY A 11 4.15 18.41 11.41
N GLN A 12 3.70 17.31 11.98
CA GLN A 12 2.29 16.97 12.12
C GLN A 12 1.62 18.00 13.04
N GLN A 13 0.62 18.70 12.52
CA GLN A 13 -0.47 19.18 13.35
C GLN A 13 -1.57 18.14 13.29
N THR A 14 -1.59 17.22 14.27
CA THR A 14 -2.79 16.46 14.61
C THR A 14 -3.73 17.40 15.35
N GLY A 15 -4.44 18.24 14.59
CA GLY A 15 -5.59 18.96 15.09
C GLY A 15 -6.72 17.96 15.31
N ALA A 16 -7.03 17.67 16.57
CA ALA A 16 -8.28 17.01 16.95
C ALA A 16 -9.46 17.69 16.23
N PRO A 17 -10.43 16.95 15.68
CA PRO A 17 -11.65 17.55 15.17
C PRO A 17 -12.42 18.14 16.35
N LYS A 18 -12.20 19.42 16.66
CA LYS A 18 -13.08 20.19 17.52
C LYS A 18 -14.44 20.19 16.85
N GLY A 19 -15.34 19.41 17.43
CA GLY A 19 -16.71 19.29 16.99
C GLY A 19 -17.37 20.66 17.01
N ASN A 20 -17.61 21.18 15.82
CA ASN A 20 -18.83 21.94 15.59
C ASN A 20 -19.77 20.96 14.91
N LYS A 21 -20.64 20.32 15.70
CA LYS A 21 -21.90 19.77 15.18
C LYS A 21 -22.68 20.96 14.63
N ALA A 22 -22.38 21.35 13.39
CA ALA A 22 -23.34 22.07 12.60
C ALA A 22 -24.49 21.10 12.42
N ILE A 23 -25.59 21.43 13.10
CA ILE A 23 -26.89 20.81 12.97
C ILE A 23 -27.08 20.52 11.48
N ASN A 24 -27.19 19.23 11.15
CA ASN A 24 -27.62 18.79 9.84
C ASN A 24 -29.07 19.27 9.72
N CYS A 25 -29.25 20.53 9.32
CA CYS A 25 -30.55 21.11 9.03
C CYS A 25 -30.98 20.39 7.76
N GLY A 26 -31.74 19.32 7.98
CA GLY A 26 -32.01 18.30 6.99
C GLY A 26 -32.44 18.92 5.67
N GLN A 27 -31.74 18.58 4.60
CA GLN A 27 -32.34 18.65 3.30
C GLN A 27 -33.27 17.45 3.16
N GLY A 28 -34.42 17.56 3.82
CA GLY A 28 -35.59 16.81 3.42
C GLY A 28 -35.80 17.07 1.94
N GLN A 29 -35.83 16.01 1.14
CA GLN A 29 -36.30 16.05 -0.23
C GLN A 29 -37.79 16.42 -0.19
N GLN A 30 -38.10 17.72 -0.05
CA GLN A 30 -39.42 18.21 -0.35
C GLN A 30 -39.53 18.29 -1.86
N ASN A 31 -39.99 17.18 -2.45
CA ASN A 31 -40.55 17.14 -3.78
C ASN A 31 -41.86 17.96 -3.77
N VAL A 32 -41.73 19.27 -3.83
CA VAL A 32 -42.85 20.15 -4.18
C VAL A 32 -43.06 20.02 -5.68
N ASN A 33 -44.13 19.31 -6.06
CA ASN A 33 -44.53 19.09 -7.44
C ASN A 33 -44.45 20.39 -8.26
N ASN A 34 -43.51 20.43 -9.21
CA ASN A 34 -43.19 21.59 -10.06
C ASN A 34 -44.37 22.12 -10.89
N LYS A 35 -45.53 21.47 -10.89
CA LYS A 35 -46.75 21.91 -11.61
C LYS A 35 -47.58 22.93 -10.82
N THR A 36 -47.58 22.89 -9.49
CA THR A 36 -48.51 23.69 -8.66
C THR A 36 -48.13 25.17 -8.58
N VAL A 37 -46.84 25.51 -8.74
CA VAL A 37 -46.35 26.88 -8.46
C VAL A 37 -46.50 27.85 -9.65
N TYR A 38 -46.66 27.35 -10.89
CA TYR A 38 -46.71 28.19 -12.11
C TYR A 38 -48.11 28.74 -12.45
N LEU A 39 -49.16 28.15 -11.89
CA LEU A 39 -50.56 28.45 -12.25
C LEU A 39 -51.12 29.68 -11.51
N ALA A 40 -50.48 30.12 -10.41
CA ALA A 40 -50.98 31.18 -9.53
C ALA A 40 -50.34 32.57 -9.76
N VAL A 41 -49.39 32.71 -10.70
CA VAL A 41 -48.59 33.94 -10.83
C VAL A 41 -48.61 34.48 -12.27
N GLY A 42 -48.90 35.79 -12.42
CA GLY A 42 -48.86 36.51 -13.69
C GLY A 42 -47.49 36.45 -14.38
N ARG A 43 -47.41 36.79 -15.67
CA ARG A 43 -46.19 36.66 -16.51
C ARG A 43 -44.90 37.20 -15.84
N SER A 44 -44.98 38.26 -15.03
CA SER A 44 -43.85 38.87 -14.31
C SER A 44 -43.41 38.14 -13.04
N GLY A 45 -44.26 37.33 -12.40
CA GLY A 45 -43.89 36.62 -11.16
C GLY A 45 -43.54 35.14 -11.37
N LYS A 46 -43.66 34.62 -12.59
CA LYS A 46 -43.20 33.27 -12.96
C LYS A 46 -41.68 33.13 -12.83
N GLU A 47 -40.94 34.19 -13.15
CA GLU A 47 -39.47 34.20 -13.06
C GLU A 47 -39.00 34.10 -11.60
N SER A 48 -39.68 34.81 -10.68
CA SER A 48 -39.41 34.74 -9.24
C SER A 48 -39.62 33.32 -8.69
N VAL A 49 -40.71 32.66 -9.10
CA VAL A 49 -41.02 31.27 -8.73
C VAL A 49 -39.97 30.28 -9.24
N VAL A 50 -39.58 30.40 -10.51
CA VAL A 50 -38.54 29.55 -11.11
C VAL A 50 -37.22 29.71 -10.37
N LEU A 51 -36.84 30.96 -10.09
CA LEU A 51 -35.59 31.28 -9.41
C LEU A 51 -35.57 30.68 -8.00
N GLN A 52 -36.66 30.81 -7.24
CA GLN A 52 -36.80 30.21 -5.91
C GLN A 52 -36.57 28.70 -5.93
N LEU A 53 -37.15 28.00 -6.92
CA LEU A 53 -36.96 26.55 -7.09
C LEU A 53 -35.50 26.20 -7.44
N ARG A 54 -34.87 26.95 -8.35
CA ARG A 54 -33.47 26.74 -8.73
C ARG A 54 -32.50 26.99 -7.58
N LEU A 55 -32.82 27.96 -6.72
CA LEU A 55 -32.03 28.24 -5.52
C LEU A 55 -32.15 27.13 -4.47
N GLN A 56 -33.31 26.48 -4.35
CA GLN A 56 -33.47 25.31 -3.47
C GLN A 56 -32.72 24.08 -3.99
N GLN A 57 -32.69 23.88 -5.30
CA GLN A 57 -31.99 22.76 -5.95
C GLN A 57 -30.48 22.98 -6.13
N ARG A 58 -29.92 24.09 -5.61
CA ARG A 58 -28.50 24.40 -5.81
C ARG A 58 -27.60 23.52 -4.95
N ARG A 59 -26.45 23.14 -5.51
CA ARG A 59 -25.35 22.49 -4.77
C ARG A 59 -24.70 23.46 -3.80
N THR A 60 -24.13 22.96 -2.70
CA THR A 60 -23.39 23.82 -1.77
C THR A 60 -22.09 24.29 -2.41
N ARG A 61 -21.54 25.39 -1.90
CA ARG A 61 -20.31 25.97 -2.46
C ARG A 61 -19.12 25.03 -2.26
N GLU A 62 -19.09 24.30 -1.15
CA GLU A 62 -18.08 23.31 -0.81
C GLU A 62 -18.08 22.16 -1.83
N GLN A 63 -19.27 21.62 -2.14
CA GLN A 63 -19.42 20.56 -3.15
C GLN A 63 -18.92 20.99 -4.54
N LEU A 64 -19.13 22.26 -4.91
CA LEU A 64 -18.64 22.79 -6.19
C LEU A 64 -17.12 22.95 -6.21
N VAL A 65 -16.48 23.23 -5.06
CA VAL A 65 -15.02 23.29 -4.92
C VAL A 65 -14.43 21.88 -4.99
N ASP A 66 -15.03 20.92 -4.30
CA ASP A 66 -14.58 19.52 -4.32
C ASP A 66 -14.67 18.90 -5.72
N GLN A 67 -15.67 19.30 -6.52
CA GLN A 67 -15.81 18.93 -7.93
C GLN A 67 -14.88 19.71 -8.87
N GLY A 68 -14.11 20.67 -8.37
CA GLY A 68 -13.19 21.50 -9.17
C GLY A 68 -13.89 22.54 -10.06
N ILE A 69 -15.18 22.82 -9.85
CA ILE A 69 -15.94 23.82 -10.61
C ILE A 69 -15.64 25.23 -10.10
N MET A 70 -15.54 25.41 -8.77
CA MET A 70 -15.26 26.70 -8.13
C MET A 70 -13.85 26.74 -7.53
N PRO A 71 -13.20 27.93 -7.46
CA PRO A 71 -11.96 28.12 -6.72
C PRO A 71 -12.12 27.81 -5.23
N SER A 72 -11.02 27.40 -4.58
CA SER A 72 -11.00 27.11 -3.14
C SER A 72 -11.54 28.27 -2.31
N LEU A 73 -12.37 27.94 -1.31
CA LEU A 73 -12.96 28.90 -0.37
C LEU A 73 -11.93 29.61 0.50
N LYS A 74 -10.75 29.00 0.66
CA LYS A 74 -9.67 29.48 1.52
C LYS A 74 -8.78 30.51 0.83
N SER A 75 -8.76 30.52 -0.51
CA SER A 75 -7.95 31.44 -1.31
C SER A 75 -8.77 32.65 -1.75
N PRO A 76 -8.20 33.86 -1.74
CA PRO A 76 -8.86 35.03 -2.32
C PRO A 76 -9.18 34.82 -3.81
N ALA A 77 -10.40 35.16 -4.22
CA ALA A 77 -10.87 34.94 -5.59
C ALA A 77 -10.06 35.74 -6.64
N ALA A 78 -9.61 36.95 -6.29
CA ALA A 78 -8.86 37.83 -7.18
C ALA A 78 -7.53 37.22 -7.67
N PHE A 79 -6.89 36.40 -6.84
CA PHE A 79 -5.55 35.86 -7.11
C PHE A 79 -5.55 34.38 -7.50
N HIS A 80 -6.72 33.78 -7.74
CA HIS A 80 -6.82 32.35 -8.07
C HIS A 80 -5.93 31.95 -9.27
N GLY A 81 -5.86 32.78 -10.31
CA GLY A 81 -5.01 32.53 -11.47
C GLY A 81 -3.52 32.52 -11.13
N GLN A 82 -3.07 33.47 -10.30
CA GLN A 82 -1.68 33.56 -9.85
C GLN A 82 -1.32 32.40 -8.92
N ILE A 83 -2.19 32.06 -7.98
CA ILE A 83 -2.01 30.91 -7.07
C ILE A 83 -1.86 29.62 -7.88
N ARG A 84 -2.77 29.37 -8.82
CA ARG A 84 -2.70 28.20 -9.72
C ARG A 84 -1.41 28.17 -10.53
N SER A 85 -0.99 29.31 -11.07
CA SER A 85 0.26 29.41 -11.85
C SER A 85 1.48 29.09 -10.99
N LEU A 86 1.52 29.61 -9.77
CA LEU A 86 2.60 29.36 -8.82
C LEU A 86 2.61 27.89 -8.36
N GLU A 87 1.45 27.30 -8.08
CA GLU A 87 1.34 25.87 -7.75
C GLU A 87 1.82 24.99 -8.91
N ARG A 88 1.45 25.33 -10.15
CA ARG A 88 1.96 24.65 -11.35
C ARG A 88 3.47 24.80 -11.49
N ALA A 89 4.03 26.00 -11.32
CA ALA A 89 5.48 26.20 -11.41
C ALA A 89 6.23 25.40 -10.33
N ARG A 90 5.67 25.29 -9.11
CA ARG A 90 6.23 24.44 -8.05
C ARG A 90 6.22 22.97 -8.44
N THR A 91 5.11 22.44 -8.94
CA THR A 91 5.03 21.04 -9.36
C THR A 91 5.94 20.75 -10.55
N GLU A 92 6.02 21.67 -11.52
CA GLU A 92 6.95 21.57 -12.64
C GLU A 92 8.41 21.50 -12.18
N ASN A 93 8.84 22.40 -11.29
CA ASN A 93 10.21 22.39 -10.78
C ASN A 93 10.53 21.11 -10.00
N PHE A 94 9.58 20.65 -9.17
CA PHE A 94 9.71 19.40 -8.44
C PHE A 94 9.84 18.20 -9.39
N LEU A 95 8.99 18.11 -10.40
CA LEU A 95 9.03 17.02 -11.39
C LEU A 95 10.30 17.07 -12.23
N LYS A 96 10.76 18.26 -12.67
CA LYS A 96 12.03 18.43 -13.39
C LYS A 96 13.20 17.87 -12.57
N HIS A 97 13.23 18.12 -11.27
CA HIS A 97 14.26 17.56 -10.40
C HIS A 97 14.15 16.02 -10.29
N LYS A 98 12.93 15.49 -10.06
CA LYS A 98 12.69 14.04 -9.94
C LYS A 98 13.00 13.26 -11.22
N ILE A 99 12.77 13.85 -12.39
CA ILE A 99 13.08 13.23 -13.68
C ILE A 99 14.61 13.12 -13.87
N ARG A 100 15.37 14.14 -13.48
CA ARG A 100 16.85 14.11 -13.57
C ARG A 100 17.45 13.08 -12.61
N SER A 101 16.91 12.97 -11.40
CA SER A 101 17.36 12.04 -10.38
C SER A 101 16.64 10.68 -10.47
N ARG A 102 16.14 10.28 -11.64
CA ARG A 102 15.35 9.05 -11.79
C ARG A 102 16.29 7.83 -11.75
N PRO A 103 16.12 6.89 -10.81
CA PRO A 103 16.90 5.66 -10.76
C PRO A 103 16.68 4.79 -12.00
N GLU A 104 17.72 4.05 -12.39
CA GLU A 104 17.66 3.08 -13.48
C GLU A 104 17.03 1.76 -12.99
N ARG A 105 16.55 0.92 -13.92
CA ARG A 105 15.83 -0.31 -13.57
C ARG A 105 16.71 -1.29 -12.80
N ALA A 106 17.99 -1.45 -13.16
CA ALA A 106 18.90 -2.35 -12.45
C ALA A 106 19.16 -1.88 -11.01
N GLU A 107 19.18 -0.57 -10.75
CA GLU A 107 19.27 -0.04 -9.39
C GLU A 107 18.05 -0.43 -8.54
N LEU A 108 16.84 -0.29 -9.08
CA LEU A 108 15.61 -0.71 -8.39
C LEU A 108 15.56 -2.21 -8.13
N ILE A 109 16.14 -3.00 -9.04
CA ILE A 109 16.32 -4.45 -8.90
C ILE A 109 17.29 -4.78 -7.76
N ARG A 110 18.46 -4.13 -7.74
CA ARG A 110 19.49 -4.32 -6.70
C ARG A 110 18.95 -3.99 -5.31
N MET A 111 18.10 -2.99 -5.22
CA MET A 111 17.41 -2.59 -4.00
C MET A 111 16.20 -3.49 -3.63
N HIS A 112 15.90 -4.52 -4.43
CA HIS A 112 14.76 -5.42 -4.27
C HIS A 112 13.38 -4.72 -4.31
N ILE A 113 13.29 -3.57 -4.99
CA ILE A 113 12.03 -2.88 -5.27
C ILE A 113 11.34 -3.53 -6.48
N LEU A 114 12.09 -3.74 -7.56
CA LEU A 114 11.63 -4.46 -8.75
C LEU A 114 12.18 -5.89 -8.76
N GLN A 115 11.47 -6.79 -9.45
CA GLN A 115 11.92 -8.16 -9.63
C GLN A 115 12.87 -8.30 -10.81
N GLU A 116 13.84 -9.19 -10.68
CA GLU A 116 14.75 -9.64 -11.74
C GLU A 116 14.03 -10.61 -12.70
N THR A 117 13.03 -10.11 -13.43
CA THR A 117 12.33 -10.91 -14.42
C THR A 117 12.27 -10.19 -15.77
N GLY A 118 12.32 -10.97 -16.85
CA GLY A 118 12.01 -10.51 -18.21
C GLY A 118 10.53 -10.71 -18.58
N ALA A 119 9.70 -11.15 -17.63
CA ALA A 119 8.28 -11.38 -17.85
C ALA A 119 7.49 -10.07 -17.86
N GLU A 120 6.39 -10.08 -18.61
CA GLU A 120 5.44 -8.96 -18.70
C GLU A 120 4.87 -8.59 -17.31
N PRO A 121 4.65 -7.30 -17.01
CA PRO A 121 4.24 -6.82 -15.69
C PRO A 121 3.06 -7.55 -15.03
N SER A 122 2.05 -7.96 -15.81
CA SER A 122 0.87 -8.66 -15.26
C SER A 122 1.20 -10.06 -14.72
N LEU A 123 2.24 -10.72 -15.25
CA LEU A 123 2.62 -12.08 -14.87
C LEU A 123 3.61 -12.14 -13.70
N GLN A 124 4.30 -11.04 -13.39
CA GLN A 124 5.40 -11.03 -12.40
C GLN A 124 4.95 -11.51 -11.02
N ALA A 125 3.77 -11.10 -10.57
CA ALA A 125 3.22 -11.51 -9.28
C ALA A 125 2.99 -13.04 -9.22
N THR A 126 2.40 -13.60 -10.27
CA THR A 126 2.14 -15.05 -10.37
C THR A 126 3.44 -15.84 -10.46
N GLN A 127 4.41 -15.37 -11.25
CA GLN A 127 5.74 -15.97 -11.36
C GLN A 127 6.45 -16.00 -10.01
N MET A 128 6.40 -14.91 -9.24
CA MET A 128 7.03 -14.84 -7.91
C MET A 128 6.38 -15.80 -6.91
N ARG A 129 5.05 -15.91 -6.95
CA ARG A 129 4.33 -16.89 -6.13
C ARG A 129 4.76 -18.32 -6.48
N LEU A 130 4.85 -18.65 -7.77
CA LEU A 130 5.30 -19.96 -8.22
C LEU A 130 6.76 -20.23 -7.83
N LYS A 131 7.66 -19.25 -8.01
CA LYS A 131 9.07 -19.36 -7.61
C LYS A 131 9.18 -19.64 -6.11
N ARG A 132 8.42 -18.94 -5.28
CA ARG A 132 8.40 -19.15 -3.83
C ARG A 132 7.87 -20.54 -3.45
N ALA A 133 6.77 -20.99 -4.07
CA ALA A 133 6.21 -22.32 -3.80
C ALA A 133 7.23 -23.42 -4.14
N ARG A 134 7.81 -23.39 -5.35
CA ARG A 134 8.84 -24.36 -5.77
C ARG A 134 10.04 -24.38 -4.83
N LEU A 135 10.51 -23.22 -4.39
CA LEU A 135 11.60 -23.13 -3.42
C LEU A 135 11.21 -23.72 -2.07
N ALA A 136 9.99 -23.46 -1.59
CA ALA A 136 9.50 -24.02 -0.33
C ALA A 136 9.43 -25.55 -0.40
N ASP A 137 8.86 -26.10 -1.48
CA ASP A 137 8.72 -27.55 -1.68
C ASP A 137 10.10 -28.23 -1.74
N ASN A 138 11.04 -27.66 -2.49
CA ASN A 138 12.40 -28.19 -2.61
C ASN A 138 13.17 -28.12 -1.28
N LEU A 139 13.07 -26.99 -0.56
CA LEU A 139 13.68 -26.87 0.77
C LEU A 139 13.06 -27.87 1.76
N ASN A 140 11.76 -28.12 1.67
CA ASN A 140 11.08 -29.07 2.53
C ASN A 140 11.60 -30.50 2.31
N GLU A 141 11.83 -30.89 1.05
CA GLU A 141 12.47 -32.17 0.71
C GLU A 141 13.90 -32.25 1.28
N MET A 142 14.71 -31.22 1.07
CA MET A 142 16.09 -31.18 1.59
C MET A 142 16.16 -31.21 3.13
N ILE A 143 15.23 -30.56 3.80
CA ILE A 143 15.14 -30.56 5.27
C ILE A 143 14.65 -31.91 5.78
N SER A 144 13.76 -32.60 5.06
CA SER A 144 13.30 -33.95 5.44
C SER A 144 14.46 -34.96 5.47
N GLN A 145 15.46 -34.79 4.60
CA GLN A 145 16.65 -35.63 4.52
C GLN A 145 17.83 -35.08 5.33
N ARG A 146 17.56 -34.21 6.31
CA ARG A 146 18.62 -33.59 7.12
C ARG A 146 19.37 -34.66 7.93
N PRO A 147 20.69 -34.81 7.75
CA PRO A 147 21.50 -35.79 8.48
C PRO A 147 21.40 -35.59 9.99
N GLY A 148 21.31 -36.70 10.72
CA GLY A 148 21.36 -36.67 12.18
C GLY A 148 22.73 -36.20 12.71
N PRO A 149 22.82 -35.77 13.98
CA PRO A 149 24.08 -35.35 14.59
C PRO A 149 25.15 -36.47 14.59
N MET A 150 24.73 -37.73 14.72
CA MET A 150 25.63 -38.89 14.68
C MET A 150 26.28 -39.08 13.29
N GLU A 151 25.52 -38.87 12.22
CA GLU A 151 26.05 -38.96 10.85
C GLU A 151 27.12 -37.88 10.58
N LEU A 152 27.01 -36.71 11.21
CA LEU A 152 27.99 -35.63 11.08
C LEU A 152 29.30 -35.94 11.83
N VAL A 153 29.24 -36.68 12.93
CA VAL A 153 30.42 -37.17 13.67
C VAL A 153 31.15 -38.24 12.86
N GLU A 154 30.41 -39.18 12.25
CA GLU A 154 30.96 -40.20 11.35
C GLU A 154 31.68 -39.57 10.14
N LYS A 155 31.10 -38.49 9.59
CA LYS A 155 31.68 -37.72 8.47
C LYS A 155 32.82 -36.77 8.89
N ASN A 156 33.27 -36.81 10.14
CA ASN A 156 34.35 -35.96 10.68
C ASN A 156 34.10 -34.44 10.59
N ILE A 157 32.83 -34.03 10.50
CA ILE A 157 32.46 -32.61 10.45
C ILE A 157 32.33 -32.06 11.87
N LEU A 158 31.77 -32.85 12.79
CA LEU A 158 31.71 -32.52 14.21
C LEU A 158 32.85 -33.21 14.97
N PRO A 159 33.71 -32.47 15.69
CA PRO A 159 34.75 -33.06 16.51
C PRO A 159 34.13 -33.71 17.76
N VAL A 160 34.59 -34.92 18.07
CA VAL A 160 34.27 -35.68 19.29
C VAL A 160 35.55 -36.35 19.76
N ASP A 161 35.72 -36.48 21.09
CA ASP A 161 36.86 -37.18 21.68
C ASP A 161 37.04 -38.58 21.07
N SER A 162 38.28 -38.91 20.74
CA SER A 162 38.61 -40.12 19.97
C SER A 162 38.21 -41.41 20.67
N SER A 163 38.19 -41.46 22.01
CA SER A 163 37.70 -42.61 22.77
C SER A 163 36.17 -42.81 22.63
N VAL A 164 35.42 -41.71 22.69
CA VAL A 164 33.95 -41.70 22.58
C VAL A 164 33.53 -42.05 21.15
N LYS A 165 34.26 -41.54 20.16
CA LYS A 165 34.03 -41.84 18.74
C LYS A 165 34.20 -43.33 18.42
N GLN A 166 35.26 -43.98 18.94
CA GLN A 166 35.47 -45.41 18.72
C GLN A 166 34.45 -46.28 19.45
N ALA A 167 33.99 -45.88 20.64
CA ALA A 167 32.93 -46.58 21.36
C ALA A 167 31.59 -46.55 20.59
N ILE A 168 31.21 -45.39 20.04
CA ILE A 168 29.95 -45.21 19.29
C ILE A 168 29.97 -45.98 17.96
N ILE A 169 31.09 -45.95 17.23
CA ILE A 169 31.21 -46.66 15.94
C ILE A 169 31.32 -48.18 16.19
N GLY A 170 32.11 -48.57 17.19
CA GLY A 170 32.31 -49.98 17.57
C GLY A 170 31.00 -50.65 18.00
N GLU A 171 30.26 -50.07 18.94
CA GLU A 171 28.96 -50.60 19.39
C GLU A 171 27.96 -50.78 18.23
N ARG A 172 27.94 -49.83 17.29
CA ARG A 172 27.04 -49.90 16.14
C ARG A 172 27.36 -51.08 15.23
N THR A 173 28.65 -51.33 14.95
CA THR A 173 29.06 -52.50 14.17
C THR A 173 28.68 -53.80 14.87
N VAL A 174 28.82 -53.88 16.20
CA VAL A 174 28.44 -55.07 16.97
C VAL A 174 26.92 -55.28 16.97
N MET A 175 26.14 -54.22 17.15
CA MET A 175 24.66 -54.27 17.12
C MET A 175 24.09 -54.65 15.76
N ILE A 176 24.66 -54.13 14.66
CA ILE A 176 24.23 -54.50 13.30
C ILE A 176 24.58 -55.96 13.01
N ALA A 177 25.77 -56.42 13.40
CA ALA A 177 26.19 -57.81 13.26
C ALA A 177 25.29 -58.78 14.06
N PHE A 178 24.91 -58.41 15.29
CA PHE A 178 23.97 -59.20 16.10
C PHE A 178 22.57 -59.28 15.47
N ARG A 179 22.08 -58.19 14.86
CA ARG A 179 20.76 -58.13 14.23
C ARG A 179 20.69 -58.84 12.87
N ALA A 180 21.81 -58.94 12.15
CA ALA A 180 21.92 -59.72 10.92
C ALA A 180 22.05 -61.24 11.17
N PHE A 181 22.31 -61.65 12.42
CA PHE A 181 22.53 -63.04 12.81
C PHE A 181 21.33 -63.69 13.53
N LEU A 182 20.24 -62.95 13.77
CA LEU A 182 18.98 -63.52 14.27
C LEU A 182 17.98 -63.65 13.09
N PRO A 183 17.40 -64.84 12.85
CA PRO A 183 16.47 -65.10 11.75
C PRO A 183 15.11 -64.41 11.92
#